data_AF-A0A6I6EFJ0-F1
#
_entry.id   AF-A0A6I6EFJ0-F1
#
_cell.length_a   1.000
_cell.length_b   1.000
_cell.length_c   1.000
_cell.angle_alpha   90.00
_cell.angle_beta   90.00
_cell.angle_gamma   90.00
#
_symmetry.space_group_name_H-M   'P 1'
#
loop_
_entity.id
_entity.type
_entity.pdbx_description
1 polymer ?
#
loop_
_entity_poly.entity_id
_entity_poly.type
_entity_poly.pdbx_seq_one_letter_code
_entity_poly.pdbx_strand_id
1 'polypeptide(L)'
;MCNTCGCNITSSNEHLIQGDGRHAHTADGKSAVAVLQGLLSENDHQAAHNREHLDHHGVLAVNLMSSPGAGKTSLLEATIEALGQELRVAVIEGDLATENDAARIRAKGVLAIQITTGSACHLDAHMIHEALHRLDLDGIDLLFIENVGNLVCPASFDLGQHLNVILLSVPEGDDKPAKYPVMFRAADLVLCSKSDLLPLMPEFDPKRAEHHLRALASTAPFACVSVRSRAHLEPWLHWLRDEWRVQGARLETQGAIRPGRRHEGEHRSDPTGTSVPRYQDHHHHEPSPTHG
;
A
#
# COMPACT_ATOMS: atom_id res chain seq x y z
N MET A 1 3.19 -8.49 -19.47
CA MET A 1 2.58 -7.63 -20.51
C MET A 1 2.85 -6.15 -20.28
N CYS A 2 3.19 -5.68 -19.07
CA CYS A 2 3.70 -4.32 -18.85
C CYS A 2 5.17 -4.12 -19.27
N ASN A 3 5.97 -5.19 -19.34
CA ASN A 3 7.40 -5.18 -19.74
C ASN A 3 7.69 -4.73 -21.19
N THR A 4 6.66 -4.33 -21.95
CA THR A 4 6.74 -3.89 -23.34
C THR A 4 5.70 -2.85 -23.74
N CYS A 5 4.75 -2.49 -22.86
CA CYS A 5 3.56 -1.69 -23.22
C CYS A 5 3.77 -0.17 -23.15
N GLY A 6 4.93 0.30 -22.65
CA GLY A 6 5.21 1.73 -22.49
C GLY A 6 4.42 2.44 -21.38
N CYS A 7 3.47 1.75 -20.74
CA CYS A 7 2.68 2.30 -19.63
C CYS A 7 3.48 2.47 -18.32
N ASN A 8 4.72 1.98 -18.25
CA ASN A 8 5.53 2.06 -17.03
C ASN A 8 6.08 3.46 -16.76
N ILE A 9 5.96 4.38 -17.72
CA ILE A 9 6.32 5.79 -17.54
C ILE A 9 5.05 6.52 -17.14
N THR A 10 5.09 7.09 -15.95
CA THR A 10 4.03 7.89 -15.35
C THR A 10 4.58 9.26 -15.01
N SER A 11 3.73 10.24 -14.73
CA SER A 11 4.19 11.58 -14.36
C SER A 11 5.00 11.59 -13.05
N SER A 12 4.78 10.64 -12.14
CA SER A 12 5.53 10.51 -10.87
C SER A 12 6.94 9.94 -11.06
N ASN A 13 7.17 9.11 -12.09
CA ASN A 13 8.46 8.44 -12.30
C ASN A 13 9.23 8.90 -13.55
N GLU A 14 8.66 9.82 -14.34
CA GLU A 14 9.27 10.34 -15.57
C GLU A 14 10.66 10.96 -15.34
N HIS A 15 10.89 11.54 -14.16
CA HIS A 15 12.17 12.11 -13.75
C HIS A 15 13.33 11.10 -13.74
N LEU A 16 13.04 9.79 -13.70
CA LEU A 16 14.05 8.73 -13.75
C LEU A 16 14.66 8.55 -15.14
N ILE A 17 13.98 8.99 -16.19
CA ILE A 17 14.37 8.76 -17.59
C ILE A 17 14.58 10.04 -18.41
N GLN A 18 14.31 11.20 -17.83
CA GLN A 18 14.55 12.51 -18.44
C GLN A 18 15.79 13.20 -17.84
N GLY A 19 16.42 14.10 -18.61
CA GLY A 19 17.57 14.89 -18.14
C GLY A 19 18.72 14.01 -17.67
N ASP A 20 19.20 14.27 -16.44
CA ASP A 20 20.24 13.49 -15.77
C ASP A 20 19.67 12.30 -14.94
N GLY A 21 18.44 11.89 -15.23
CA GLY A 21 17.76 10.79 -14.54
C GLY A 21 18.55 9.48 -14.56
N ARG A 22 18.40 8.65 -13.51
CA ARG A 22 19.16 7.40 -13.29
C ARG A 22 19.12 6.44 -14.48
N HIS A 23 18.05 6.46 -15.26
CA HIS A 23 17.81 5.63 -16.43
C HIS A 23 17.71 6.44 -17.75
N ALA A 24 18.13 7.71 -17.75
CA ALA A 24 18.14 8.57 -18.94
C ALA A 24 19.20 8.15 -19.98
N HIS A 25 20.30 7.55 -19.52
CA HIS A 25 21.39 7.08 -20.38
C HIS A 25 21.65 5.58 -20.14
N THR A 26 21.21 4.73 -21.06
CA THR A 26 21.64 3.32 -21.05
C THR A 26 23.00 3.20 -21.71
N ALA A 27 23.88 2.33 -21.19
CA ALA A 27 25.26 2.17 -21.64
C ALA A 27 25.41 1.97 -23.17
N ASP A 28 24.41 1.34 -23.81
CA ASP A 28 24.43 1.04 -25.25
C ASP A 28 23.29 1.71 -26.05
N GLY A 29 22.47 2.56 -25.41
CA GLY A 29 21.35 3.28 -26.06
C GLY A 29 20.22 2.42 -26.65
N LYS A 30 20.14 1.11 -26.34
CA LYS A 30 19.41 0.15 -27.19
C LYS A 30 18.51 -0.91 -26.56
N SER A 31 18.14 -0.87 -25.29
CA SER A 31 17.02 -1.75 -24.90
C SER A 31 16.00 -1.10 -24.00
N ALA A 32 14.82 -0.85 -24.56
CA ALA A 32 13.61 -0.51 -23.82
C ALA A 32 13.36 -1.50 -22.66
N VAL A 33 13.76 -2.76 -22.83
CA VAL A 33 13.69 -3.78 -21.78
C VAL A 33 14.51 -3.40 -20.55
N ALA A 34 15.77 -2.98 -20.71
CA ALA A 34 16.61 -2.59 -19.56
C ALA A 34 16.07 -1.34 -18.84
N VAL A 35 15.54 -0.36 -19.59
CA VAL A 35 14.87 0.81 -19.01
C VAL A 35 13.64 0.40 -18.21
N LEU A 36 12.78 -0.45 -18.78
CA LEU A 36 11.56 -0.91 -18.12
C LEU A 36 11.87 -1.76 -16.87
N GLN A 37 12.92 -2.57 -16.90
CA GLN A 37 13.41 -3.31 -15.72
C GLN A 37 13.96 -2.36 -14.64
N GLY A 38 14.68 -1.31 -15.03
CA GLY A 38 15.15 -0.26 -14.12
C GLY A 38 14.00 0.46 -13.43
N LEU A 39 12.98 0.87 -14.20
CA LEU A 39 11.78 1.51 -13.67
C LEU A 39 11.01 0.61 -12.69
N LEU A 40 10.84 -0.68 -13.00
CA LEU A 40 10.21 -1.62 -12.08
C LEU A 40 11.03 -1.82 -10.80
N SER A 41 12.36 -1.90 -10.92
CA SER A 41 13.24 -2.00 -9.76
C SER A 41 13.20 -0.76 -8.88
N GLU A 42 13.07 0.44 -9.46
CA GLU A 42 12.93 1.68 -8.68
C GLU A 42 11.55 1.76 -8.02
N ASN A 43 10.51 1.31 -8.71
CA ASN A 43 9.19 1.15 -8.11
C ASN A 43 9.24 0.23 -6.89
N ASP A 44 9.89 -0.93 -7.00
CA ASP A 44 10.00 -1.89 -5.88
C ASP A 44 10.80 -1.31 -4.71
N HIS A 45 11.84 -0.53 -4.99
CA HIS A 45 12.59 0.20 -3.97
C HIS A 45 11.71 1.24 -3.25
N GLN A 46 10.95 2.02 -4.00
CA GLN A 46 10.00 2.98 -3.44
C GLN A 46 8.86 2.30 -2.66
N ALA A 47 8.37 1.16 -3.13
CA ALA A 47 7.34 0.37 -2.47
C ALA A 47 7.82 -0.15 -1.11
N ALA A 48 9.07 -0.62 -1.04
CA ALA A 48 9.68 -1.02 0.22
C ALA A 48 9.74 0.15 1.22
N HIS A 49 10.08 1.35 0.75
CA HIS A 49 10.09 2.54 1.60
C HIS A 49 8.69 2.94 2.09
N ASN A 50 7.68 2.91 1.22
CA ASN A 50 6.29 3.16 1.60
C ASN A 50 5.81 2.17 2.67
N ARG A 51 6.14 0.89 2.51
CA ARG A 51 5.81 -0.17 3.46
C ARG A 51 6.47 0.04 4.82
N GLU A 52 7.74 0.42 4.85
CA GLU A 52 8.44 0.78 6.09
C GLU A 52 7.80 1.97 6.79
N HIS A 53 7.35 2.97 6.03
CA HIS A 53 6.65 4.13 6.57
C HIS A 53 5.30 3.72 7.19
N LEU A 54 4.50 2.89 6.50
CA LEU A 54 3.24 2.36 7.02
C LEU A 54 3.46 1.49 8.27
N ASP A 55 4.49 0.64 8.27
CA ASP A 55 4.89 -0.18 9.42
C ASP A 55 5.26 0.68 10.63
N HIS A 56 5.96 1.80 10.42
CA HIS A 56 6.34 2.73 11.47
C HIS A 56 5.11 3.32 12.18
N HIS A 57 4.04 3.62 11.45
CA HIS A 57 2.79 4.15 11.99
C HIS A 57 1.79 3.08 12.42
N GLY A 58 2.11 1.79 12.26
CA GLY A 58 1.20 0.70 12.64
C GLY A 58 -0.02 0.54 11.71
N VAL A 59 0.06 1.08 10.49
CA VAL A 59 -1.06 1.11 9.54
C VAL A 59 -1.09 -0.16 8.70
N LEU A 60 -2.22 -0.86 8.67
CA LEU A 60 -2.43 -1.92 7.69
C LEU A 60 -2.95 -1.32 6.38
N ALA A 61 -2.12 -1.36 5.34
CA ALA A 61 -2.46 -0.92 3.99
C ALA A 61 -2.98 -2.07 3.09
N VAL A 62 -4.12 -1.86 2.44
CA VAL A 62 -4.82 -2.83 1.59
C VAL A 62 -5.08 -2.24 0.20
N ASN A 63 -4.54 -2.86 -0.84
CA ASN A 63 -4.75 -2.48 -2.24
C ASN A 63 -5.95 -3.23 -2.83
N LEU A 64 -6.97 -2.48 -3.25
CA LEU A 64 -8.15 -3.01 -3.93
C LEU A 64 -7.96 -2.94 -5.45
N MET A 65 -7.96 -4.09 -6.11
CA MET A 65 -7.82 -4.19 -7.57
C MET A 65 -9.03 -4.91 -8.18
N SER A 66 -9.46 -4.50 -9.37
CA SER A 66 -10.62 -5.09 -10.04
C SER A 66 -10.73 -4.64 -11.49
N SER A 67 -11.67 -5.19 -12.25
CA SER A 67 -12.18 -4.51 -13.45
C SER A 67 -12.90 -3.20 -13.11
N PRO A 68 -13.08 -2.27 -14.06
CA PRO A 68 -13.99 -1.15 -13.89
C PRO A 68 -15.40 -1.61 -13.48
N GLY A 69 -16.01 -0.93 -12.51
CA GLY A 69 -17.38 -1.22 -12.09
C GLY A 69 -17.57 -2.47 -11.25
N ALA A 70 -16.52 -3.17 -10.81
CA ALA A 70 -16.64 -4.34 -9.92
C ALA A 70 -17.15 -4.01 -8.51
N GLY A 71 -17.16 -2.72 -8.14
CA GLY A 71 -17.75 -2.22 -6.89
C GLY A 71 -16.76 -1.92 -5.77
N LYS A 72 -15.51 -1.56 -6.09
CA LYS A 72 -14.48 -1.17 -5.09
C LYS A 72 -14.95 -0.03 -4.19
N THR A 73 -15.36 1.10 -4.78
CA THR A 73 -15.82 2.26 -4.01
C THR A 73 -17.03 1.93 -3.14
N SER A 74 -17.99 1.17 -3.66
CA SER A 74 -19.16 0.75 -2.86
C SER A 74 -18.80 -0.22 -1.73
N LEU A 75 -17.79 -1.09 -1.94
CA LEU A 75 -17.24 -1.92 -0.88
C LEU A 75 -16.59 -1.05 0.20
N LEU A 76 -15.81 -0.04 -0.19
CA LEU A 76 -15.19 0.91 0.74
C LEU A 76 -16.21 1.70 1.54
N GLU A 77 -17.21 2.29 0.88
CA GLU A 77 -18.32 3.00 1.55
C GLU A 77 -18.98 2.12 2.62
N ALA A 78 -19.33 0.88 2.27
CA ALA A 78 -19.97 -0.04 3.20
C ALA A 78 -19.03 -0.53 4.31
N THR A 79 -17.73 -0.65 4.01
CA THR A 79 -16.71 -1.01 5.01
C THR A 79 -16.52 0.11 6.02
N ILE A 80 -16.45 1.36 5.57
CA ILE A 80 -16.34 2.56 6.42
C ILE A 80 -17.56 2.68 7.33
N GLU A 81 -18.77 2.48 6.79
CA GLU A 81 -19.99 2.49 7.60
C GLU A 81 -20.01 1.36 8.66
N ALA A 82 -19.49 0.18 8.31
CA ALA A 82 -19.52 -0.97 9.20
C ALA A 82 -18.42 -0.93 10.29
N LEU A 83 -17.24 -0.41 9.97
CA LEU A 83 -16.04 -0.44 10.82
C LEU A 83 -15.62 0.92 11.37
N GLY A 84 -16.19 2.04 10.91
CA GLY A 84 -15.70 3.38 11.26
C GLY A 84 -15.78 3.77 12.75
N GLN A 85 -16.49 2.98 13.56
CA GLN A 85 -16.50 3.11 15.03
C GLN A 85 -15.47 2.21 15.73
N GLU A 86 -14.93 1.22 15.01
CA GLU A 86 -13.96 0.23 15.49
C GLU A 86 -12.53 0.57 15.06
N LEU A 87 -12.35 1.01 13.81
CA LEU A 87 -11.07 1.28 13.17
C LEU A 87 -11.11 2.61 12.42
N ARG A 88 -10.01 3.37 12.53
CA ARG A 88 -9.82 4.63 11.83
C ARG A 88 -9.30 4.33 10.43
N VAL A 89 -10.12 4.65 9.44
CA VAL A 89 -9.85 4.35 8.03
C VAL A 89 -9.39 5.63 7.33
N ALA A 90 -8.42 5.50 6.43
CA ALA A 90 -8.09 6.46 5.39
C ALA A 90 -8.12 5.79 4.01
N VAL A 91 -8.28 6.57 2.95
CA VAL A 91 -8.33 6.05 1.57
C VAL A 91 -7.45 6.87 0.64
N ILE A 92 -6.73 6.19 -0.24
CA ILE A 92 -6.11 6.76 -1.43
C ILE A 92 -6.89 6.23 -2.65
N GLU A 93 -7.45 7.14 -3.44
CA GLU A 93 -8.27 6.84 -4.60
C GLU A 93 -7.47 7.08 -5.89
N GLY A 94 -7.31 6.05 -6.72
CA GLY A 94 -6.67 6.14 -8.03
C GLY A 94 -7.69 6.07 -9.17
N ASP A 95 -7.86 7.18 -9.89
CA ASP A 95 -8.72 7.26 -11.07
C ASP A 95 -8.05 8.07 -12.19
N LEU A 96 -8.48 7.86 -13.44
CA LEU A 96 -7.88 8.51 -14.60
C LEU A 96 -8.14 10.02 -14.63
N ALA A 97 -9.33 10.47 -14.23
CA ALA A 97 -9.74 11.86 -14.48
C ALA A 97 -10.71 12.48 -13.46
N THR A 98 -11.45 11.71 -12.67
CA THR A 98 -12.52 12.27 -11.81
C THR A 98 -12.18 12.17 -10.33
N GLU A 99 -12.75 13.07 -9.52
CA GLU A 99 -12.69 12.97 -8.04
C GLU A 99 -13.95 12.33 -7.45
N ASN A 100 -14.79 11.70 -8.28
CA ASN A 100 -16.12 11.29 -7.87
C ASN A 100 -16.07 10.28 -6.72
N ASP A 101 -15.17 9.30 -6.81
CA ASP A 101 -15.03 8.26 -5.80
C ASP A 101 -14.42 8.83 -4.51
N ALA A 102 -13.38 9.67 -4.59
CA ALA A 102 -12.85 10.36 -3.42
C ALA A 102 -13.88 11.29 -2.74
N ALA A 103 -14.74 11.97 -3.49
CA ALA A 103 -15.81 12.79 -2.93
C ALA A 103 -16.86 11.95 -2.19
N ARG A 104 -17.21 10.78 -2.75
CA ARG A 104 -18.12 9.81 -2.11
C ARG A 104 -17.55 9.28 -0.80
N ILE A 105 -16.26 8.92 -0.76
CA ILE A 105 -15.60 8.49 0.46
C ILE A 105 -15.53 9.61 1.51
N ARG A 106 -15.15 10.84 1.11
CA ARG A 106 -15.14 11.98 2.04
C ARG A 106 -16.51 12.26 2.63
N ALA A 107 -17.58 12.05 1.87
CA ALA A 107 -18.95 12.18 2.38
C ALA A 107 -19.31 11.18 3.50
N LYS A 108 -18.52 10.10 3.69
CA LYS A 108 -18.61 9.17 4.83
C LYS A 108 -17.84 9.65 6.07
N GLY A 109 -17.18 10.80 6.00
CA GLY A 109 -16.41 11.38 7.12
C GLY A 109 -15.00 10.81 7.26
N VAL A 110 -14.48 10.13 6.23
CA VAL A 110 -13.13 9.57 6.19
C VAL A 110 -12.20 10.43 5.33
N LEU A 111 -10.93 10.50 5.73
CA LEU A 111 -9.88 11.15 4.94
C LEU A 111 -9.65 10.38 3.64
N ALA A 112 -9.82 11.06 2.49
CA ALA A 112 -9.57 10.46 1.19
C ALA A 112 -8.75 11.39 0.28
N ILE A 113 -7.62 10.87 -0.21
CA ILE A 113 -6.72 11.54 -1.15
C ILE A 113 -6.95 11.00 -2.56
N GLN A 114 -7.28 11.90 -3.49
CA GLN A 114 -7.33 11.55 -4.91
C GLN A 114 -5.92 11.59 -5.52
N ILE A 115 -5.62 10.58 -6.33
CA ILE A 115 -4.55 10.54 -7.31
C ILE A 115 -5.20 10.50 -8.69
N THR A 116 -4.94 11.50 -9.53
CA THR A 116 -5.36 11.51 -10.93
C THR A 116 -4.23 10.95 -11.77
N THR A 117 -4.41 9.74 -12.32
CA THR A 117 -3.36 9.04 -13.06
C THR A 117 -3.19 9.56 -14.49
N GLY A 118 -4.11 10.40 -14.96
CA GLY A 118 -4.14 10.91 -16.33
C GLY A 118 -4.37 9.78 -17.32
N SER A 119 -3.33 9.41 -18.05
CA SER A 119 -3.37 8.28 -19.00
C SER A 119 -2.86 6.96 -18.42
N ALA A 120 -2.31 6.95 -17.20
CA ALA A 120 -1.75 5.74 -16.61
C ALA A 120 -2.87 4.77 -16.16
N CYS A 121 -2.70 3.49 -16.52
CA CYS A 121 -3.68 2.41 -16.30
C CYS A 121 -3.58 1.72 -14.93
N HIS A 122 -2.75 2.26 -14.02
CA HIS A 122 -2.43 1.72 -12.69
C HIS A 122 -1.87 2.85 -11.81
N LEU A 123 -1.80 2.60 -10.50
CA LEU A 123 -0.98 3.35 -9.54
C LEU A 123 0.42 2.74 -9.45
N ASP A 124 1.43 3.56 -9.18
CA ASP A 124 2.79 3.13 -8.83
C ASP A 124 3.19 3.59 -7.42
N ALA A 125 4.31 3.07 -6.92
CA ALA A 125 4.79 3.36 -5.57
C ALA A 125 5.18 4.84 -5.37
N HIS A 126 5.61 5.55 -6.41
CA HIS A 126 5.92 6.98 -6.31
C HIS A 126 4.64 7.80 -6.12
N MET A 127 3.57 7.48 -6.85
CA MET A 127 2.26 8.11 -6.65
C MET A 127 1.74 7.89 -5.23
N ILE A 128 1.87 6.66 -4.71
CA ILE A 128 1.48 6.37 -3.32
C ILE A 128 2.35 7.13 -2.33
N HIS A 129 3.66 7.21 -2.58
CA HIS A 129 4.57 7.96 -1.71
C HIS A 129 4.16 9.43 -1.57
N GLU A 130 3.89 10.09 -2.68
CA GLU A 130 3.41 11.49 -2.69
C GLU A 130 2.06 11.65 -1.95
N ALA A 131 1.16 10.68 -2.09
CA ALA A 131 -0.12 10.68 -1.38
C ALA A 131 0.03 10.45 0.12
N LEU A 132 0.96 9.59 0.55
CA LEU A 132 1.25 9.35 1.97
C LEU A 132 1.75 10.62 2.67
N HIS A 133 2.56 11.46 2.02
CA HIS A 133 2.99 12.76 2.57
C HIS A 133 1.85 13.77 2.78
N ARG A 134 0.68 13.52 2.19
CA ARG A 134 -0.53 14.35 2.33
C ARG A 134 -1.49 13.79 3.38
N LEU A 135 -1.20 12.62 3.93
CA LEU A 135 -1.98 11.96 4.97
C LEU A 135 -1.26 12.12 6.31
N ASP A 136 -2.01 12.52 7.33
CA ASP A 136 -1.57 12.29 8.71
C ASP A 136 -1.88 10.84 9.05
N LEU A 137 -0.85 10.00 9.10
CA LEU A 137 -0.99 8.59 9.42
C LEU A 137 -1.09 8.34 10.93
N ASP A 138 -0.83 9.36 11.77
CA ASP A 138 -0.91 9.19 13.21
C ASP A 138 -2.34 8.90 13.63
N GLY A 139 -2.53 7.66 14.06
CA GLY A 139 -3.85 7.18 14.42
C GLY A 139 -4.73 6.77 13.23
N ILE A 140 -4.15 6.43 12.09
CA ILE A 140 -4.85 5.60 11.10
C ILE A 140 -4.59 4.13 11.44
N ASP A 141 -5.62 3.30 11.38
CA ASP A 141 -5.49 1.85 11.63
C ASP A 141 -5.49 1.08 10.29
N LEU A 142 -6.31 1.54 9.34
CA LEU A 142 -6.44 0.96 8.00
C LEU A 142 -6.28 2.02 6.91
N LEU A 143 -5.43 1.73 5.93
CA LEU A 143 -5.33 2.51 4.69
C LEU A 143 -5.81 1.66 3.52
N PHE A 144 -6.88 2.07 2.87
CA PHE A 144 -7.26 1.46 1.58
C PHE A 144 -6.64 2.23 0.43
N ILE A 145 -6.09 1.50 -0.54
CA ILE A 145 -5.67 2.03 -1.82
C ILE A 145 -6.65 1.49 -2.85
N GLU A 146 -7.58 2.31 -3.33
CA GLU A 146 -8.44 1.95 -4.45
C GLU A 146 -7.66 2.14 -5.75
N ASN A 147 -7.22 1.04 -6.37
CA ASN A 147 -6.46 1.11 -7.61
C ASN A 147 -7.37 1.41 -8.82
N VAL A 148 -6.74 1.78 -9.94
CA VAL A 148 -7.43 1.95 -11.21
C VAL A 148 -8.13 0.64 -11.59
N GLY A 149 -9.37 0.73 -12.11
CA GLY A 149 -10.12 -0.42 -12.61
C GLY A 149 -9.42 -1.09 -13.80
N ASN A 150 -8.56 -2.07 -13.54
CA ASN A 150 -7.81 -2.82 -14.54
C ASN A 150 -7.31 -4.16 -13.96
N LEU A 151 -7.54 -5.27 -14.67
CA LEU A 151 -7.06 -6.62 -14.27
C LEU A 151 -5.69 -7.01 -14.86
N VAL A 152 -4.97 -6.07 -15.50
CA VAL A 152 -3.69 -6.34 -16.16
C VAL A 152 -2.57 -5.49 -15.57
N CYS A 153 -2.64 -4.16 -15.71
CA CYS A 153 -1.53 -3.29 -15.34
C CYS A 153 -1.16 -3.35 -13.84
N PRO A 154 -2.12 -3.22 -12.90
CA PRO A 154 -1.80 -3.06 -11.48
C PRO A 154 -1.09 -4.28 -10.87
N ALA A 155 -1.28 -5.48 -11.44
CA ALA A 155 -0.65 -6.70 -10.95
C ALA A 155 0.89 -6.75 -11.09
N SER A 156 1.49 -5.76 -11.76
CA SER A 156 2.94 -5.68 -11.98
C SER A 156 3.63 -4.63 -11.10
N PHE A 157 2.90 -3.91 -10.24
CA PHE A 157 3.43 -2.80 -9.45
C PHE A 157 3.13 -3.00 -7.98
N ASP A 158 4.17 -3.23 -7.18
CA ASP A 158 4.06 -3.10 -5.73
C ASP A 158 3.96 -1.60 -5.39
N LEU A 159 3.09 -1.25 -4.45
CA LEU A 159 2.88 0.11 -3.97
C LEU A 159 3.37 0.32 -2.53
N GLY A 160 3.75 -0.77 -1.87
CA GLY A 160 4.05 -0.81 -0.43
C GLY A 160 2.86 -1.29 0.42
N GLN A 161 1.76 -1.70 -0.20
CA GLN A 161 0.60 -2.29 0.47
C GLN A 161 0.94 -3.63 1.10
N HIS A 162 0.34 -3.95 2.24
CA HIS A 162 0.52 -5.24 2.92
C HIS A 162 -0.27 -6.35 2.25
N LEU A 163 -1.46 -6.02 1.76
CA LEU A 163 -2.42 -6.98 1.25
C LEU A 163 -2.97 -6.52 -0.10
N ASN A 164 -3.15 -7.47 -1.00
CA ASN A 164 -3.82 -7.32 -2.28
C ASN A 164 -5.17 -8.03 -2.25
N VAL A 165 -6.24 -7.27 -2.43
CA VAL A 165 -7.61 -7.80 -2.50
C VAL A 165 -8.13 -7.60 -3.90
N ILE A 166 -8.51 -8.69 -4.57
CA ILE A 166 -9.07 -8.63 -5.91
C ILE A 166 -10.58 -8.84 -5.88
N LEU A 167 -11.31 -7.88 -6.43
CA LEU A 167 -12.75 -8.02 -6.64
C LEU A 167 -13.01 -8.62 -8.03
N LEU A 168 -13.82 -9.67 -8.04
CA LEU A 168 -14.44 -10.27 -9.21
C LEU A 168 -15.95 -10.11 -9.07
N SER A 169 -16.59 -9.24 -9.83
CA SER A 169 -18.04 -9.10 -9.74
C SER A 169 -18.77 -10.21 -10.51
N VAL A 170 -19.90 -10.67 -9.98
CA VAL A 170 -20.75 -11.69 -10.64
C VAL A 170 -21.01 -11.37 -12.13
N PRO A 171 -21.33 -10.12 -12.54
CA PRO A 171 -21.58 -9.80 -13.94
C PRO A 171 -20.39 -9.93 -14.88
N GLU A 172 -19.16 -10.06 -14.36
CA GLU A 172 -17.98 -10.20 -15.20
C GLU A 172 -17.84 -11.62 -15.76
N GLY A 173 -18.44 -12.63 -15.12
CA GLY A 173 -18.24 -14.04 -15.46
C GLY A 173 -17.16 -14.70 -14.61
N ASP A 174 -17.33 -16.00 -14.35
CA ASP A 174 -16.50 -16.78 -13.41
C ASP A 174 -15.17 -17.28 -14.01
N ASP A 175 -14.90 -17.03 -15.29
CA ASP A 175 -13.69 -17.43 -15.99
C ASP A 175 -12.50 -16.46 -15.81
N LYS A 176 -12.71 -15.32 -15.15
CA LYS A 176 -11.71 -14.25 -15.01
C LYS A 176 -10.41 -14.70 -14.33
N PRO A 177 -10.41 -15.55 -13.28
CA PRO A 177 -9.16 -16.00 -12.70
C PRO A 177 -8.26 -16.71 -13.72
N ALA A 178 -8.83 -17.56 -14.59
CA ALA A 178 -8.07 -18.22 -15.65
C ALA A 178 -7.56 -17.25 -16.73
N LYS A 179 -8.35 -16.21 -17.05
CA LYS A 179 -8.00 -15.21 -18.08
C LYS A 179 -6.97 -14.17 -17.62
N TYR A 180 -6.93 -13.85 -16.33
CA TYR A 180 -6.04 -12.83 -15.76
C TYR A 180 -5.12 -13.41 -14.68
N PRO A 181 -4.33 -14.45 -15.00
CA PRO A 181 -3.68 -15.27 -13.99
C PRO A 181 -2.58 -14.53 -13.21
N VAL A 182 -2.02 -13.45 -13.76
CA VAL A 182 -1.04 -12.61 -13.03
C VAL A 182 -1.72 -11.85 -11.89
N MET A 183 -2.88 -11.25 -12.16
CA MET A 183 -3.68 -10.52 -11.16
C MET A 183 -4.14 -11.43 -10.02
N PHE A 184 -4.76 -12.56 -10.36
CA PHE A 184 -5.33 -13.46 -9.35
C PHE A 184 -4.27 -14.27 -8.58
N ARG A 185 -3.04 -14.38 -9.08
CA ARG A 185 -1.90 -14.93 -8.31
C ARG A 185 -1.36 -13.96 -7.27
N ALA A 186 -1.50 -12.66 -7.49
CA ALA A 186 -1.07 -11.64 -6.53
C ALA A 186 -2.08 -11.44 -5.38
N ALA A 187 -3.22 -12.13 -5.39
CA ALA A 187 -4.26 -11.99 -4.38
C ALA A 187 -3.84 -12.57 -3.03
N ASP A 188 -4.07 -11.81 -1.96
CA ASP A 188 -4.18 -12.34 -0.59
C ASP A 188 -5.63 -12.73 -0.29
N LEU A 189 -6.59 -12.05 -0.91
CA LEU A 189 -8.02 -12.38 -0.88
C LEU A 189 -8.68 -12.12 -2.23
N VAL A 190 -9.60 -13.01 -2.64
CA VAL A 190 -10.50 -12.78 -3.77
C VAL A 190 -11.94 -12.64 -3.28
N LEU A 191 -12.56 -11.51 -3.62
CA LEU A 191 -13.95 -11.21 -3.31
C LEU A 191 -14.82 -11.36 -4.54
N CYS A 192 -15.77 -12.30 -4.50
CA CYS A 192 -16.86 -12.38 -5.46
C CYS A 192 -17.92 -11.32 -5.10
N SER A 193 -17.82 -10.15 -5.71
CA SER A 193 -18.67 -9.00 -5.38
C SER A 193 -20.01 -9.04 -6.13
N LYS A 194 -21.00 -8.30 -5.62
CA LYS A 194 -22.39 -8.28 -6.15
C LYS A 194 -23.03 -9.68 -6.13
N SER A 195 -22.71 -10.47 -5.10
CA SER A 195 -23.23 -11.84 -4.95
C SER A 195 -24.75 -11.91 -4.83
N ASP A 196 -25.42 -10.81 -4.52
CA ASP A 196 -26.88 -10.66 -4.57
C ASP A 196 -27.47 -10.84 -5.98
N LEU A 197 -26.64 -10.77 -7.03
CA LEU A 197 -27.05 -10.99 -8.41
C LEU A 197 -26.99 -12.47 -8.84
N LEU A 198 -26.42 -13.37 -8.02
CA LEU A 198 -26.32 -14.79 -8.36
C LEU A 198 -27.66 -15.43 -8.78
N PRO A 199 -28.81 -15.15 -8.13
CA PRO A 199 -30.10 -15.69 -8.56
C PRO A 199 -30.54 -15.24 -9.95
N LEU A 200 -29.97 -14.14 -10.48
CA LEU A 200 -30.29 -13.57 -11.78
C LEU A 200 -29.27 -13.93 -12.88
N MET A 201 -28.15 -14.56 -12.51
CA MET A 201 -27.03 -14.86 -13.40
C MET A 201 -26.63 -16.34 -13.32
N PRO A 202 -27.46 -17.26 -13.86
CA PRO A 202 -27.21 -18.70 -13.79
C PRO A 202 -25.92 -19.16 -14.49
N GLU A 203 -25.35 -18.33 -15.37
CA GLU A 203 -24.08 -18.55 -16.05
C GLU A 203 -22.86 -18.42 -15.14
N PHE A 204 -23.00 -17.72 -14.01
CA PHE A 204 -21.93 -17.53 -13.03
C PHE A 204 -22.06 -18.55 -11.89
N ASP A 205 -21.02 -19.36 -11.69
CA ASP A 205 -20.89 -20.25 -10.55
C ASP A 205 -19.66 -19.84 -9.71
N PRO A 206 -19.86 -19.39 -8.45
CA PRO A 206 -18.75 -19.07 -7.54
C PRO A 206 -17.76 -20.22 -7.37
N LYS A 207 -18.21 -21.48 -7.41
CA LYS A 207 -17.33 -22.65 -7.27
C LYS A 207 -16.44 -22.83 -8.49
N ARG A 208 -16.92 -22.50 -9.69
CA ARG A 208 -16.11 -22.50 -10.91
C ARG A 208 -15.06 -21.38 -10.86
N ALA A 209 -15.43 -20.19 -10.40
CA ALA A 209 -14.48 -19.10 -10.19
C ALA A 209 -13.39 -19.49 -9.19
N GLU A 210 -13.76 -20.06 -8.04
CA GLU A 210 -12.80 -20.55 -7.06
C GLU A 210 -11.93 -21.67 -7.63
N HIS A 211 -12.49 -22.61 -8.39
CA HIS A 211 -11.71 -23.64 -9.05
C HIS A 211 -10.65 -23.07 -10.00
N HIS A 212 -10.99 -22.06 -10.80
CA HIS A 212 -10.03 -21.37 -11.65
C HIS A 212 -8.93 -20.67 -10.84
N LEU A 213 -9.25 -20.09 -9.68
CA LEU A 213 -8.26 -19.52 -8.76
C LEU A 213 -7.31 -20.59 -8.22
N ARG A 214 -7.83 -21.74 -7.78
CA ARG A 214 -7.02 -22.86 -7.29
C ARG A 214 -6.13 -23.46 -8.36
N ALA A 215 -6.58 -23.49 -9.62
CA ALA A 215 -5.79 -23.94 -10.76
C ALA A 215 -4.54 -23.06 -11.01
N LEU A 216 -4.51 -21.82 -10.48
CA LEU A 216 -3.32 -20.96 -10.49
C LEU A 216 -2.32 -21.24 -9.36
N ALA A 217 -2.57 -22.29 -8.56
CA ALA A 217 -1.88 -22.58 -7.30
C ALA A 217 -2.02 -21.47 -6.24
N SER A 218 -3.10 -20.68 -6.30
CA SER A 218 -3.38 -19.66 -5.29
C SER A 218 -4.07 -20.28 -4.06
N THR A 219 -3.54 -19.96 -2.88
CA THR A 219 -4.11 -20.29 -1.57
C THR A 219 -5.02 -19.19 -1.01
N ALA A 220 -5.17 -18.07 -1.74
CA ALA A 220 -5.99 -16.95 -1.31
C ALA A 220 -7.42 -17.40 -1.00
N PRO A 221 -8.02 -17.01 0.14
CA PRO A 221 -9.42 -17.28 0.39
C PRO A 221 -10.30 -16.67 -0.70
N PHE A 222 -11.45 -17.30 -0.94
CA PHE A 222 -12.46 -16.83 -1.88
C PHE A 222 -13.77 -16.64 -1.13
N ALA A 223 -14.31 -15.41 -1.15
CA ALA A 223 -15.52 -15.09 -0.40
C ALA A 223 -16.53 -14.31 -1.26
N CYS A 224 -17.79 -14.73 -1.22
CA CYS A 224 -18.89 -14.00 -1.86
C CYS A 224 -19.40 -12.89 -0.94
N VAL A 225 -19.51 -11.68 -1.48
CA VAL A 225 -19.94 -10.50 -0.73
C VAL A 225 -20.96 -9.65 -1.51
N SER A 226 -21.84 -8.99 -0.76
CA SER A 226 -22.76 -7.99 -1.30
C SER A 226 -22.89 -6.82 -0.33
N VAL A 227 -22.73 -5.61 -0.86
CA VAL A 227 -22.91 -4.36 -0.09
C VAL A 227 -24.37 -4.06 0.24
N ARG A 228 -25.33 -4.84 -0.28
CA ARG A 228 -26.77 -4.65 0.00
C ARG A 228 -27.18 -5.10 1.40
N SER A 229 -26.35 -5.90 2.07
CA SER A 229 -26.64 -6.40 3.41
C SER A 229 -25.34 -6.55 4.21
N ARG A 230 -25.33 -6.01 5.43
CA ARG A 230 -24.20 -6.16 6.35
C ARG A 230 -23.86 -7.64 6.61
N ALA A 231 -24.86 -8.51 6.70
CA ALA A 231 -24.64 -9.94 6.90
C ALA A 231 -23.83 -10.58 5.75
N HIS A 232 -23.98 -10.06 4.52
CA HIS A 232 -23.22 -10.53 3.36
C HIS A 232 -21.85 -9.84 3.22
N LEU A 233 -21.53 -8.85 4.05
CA LEU A 233 -20.20 -8.25 4.16
C LEU A 233 -19.35 -8.91 5.24
N GLU A 234 -19.96 -9.62 6.19
CA GLU A 234 -19.24 -10.15 7.35
C GLU A 234 -18.02 -11.01 7.02
N PRO A 235 -18.00 -11.87 5.97
CA PRO A 235 -16.79 -12.59 5.60
C PRO A 235 -15.59 -11.67 5.29
N TRP A 236 -15.86 -10.54 4.64
CA TRP A 236 -14.85 -9.52 4.34
C TRP A 236 -14.43 -8.76 5.60
N LEU A 237 -15.38 -8.32 6.41
CA LEU A 237 -15.11 -7.56 7.63
C LEU A 237 -14.34 -8.41 8.66
N HIS A 238 -14.68 -9.69 8.79
CA HIS A 238 -13.98 -10.62 9.68
C HIS A 238 -12.53 -10.83 9.23
N TRP A 239 -12.32 -11.11 7.94
CA TRP A 239 -10.98 -11.26 7.38
C TRP A 239 -10.13 -10.00 7.60
N LEU A 240 -10.67 -8.80 7.33
CA LEU A 240 -9.97 -7.53 7.58
C LEU A 240 -9.54 -7.36 9.05
N ARG A 241 -10.44 -7.67 10.00
CA ARG A 241 -10.11 -7.56 11.43
C ARG A 241 -9.01 -8.54 11.82
N ASP A 242 -9.02 -9.75 11.26
CA ASP A 242 -8.00 -10.76 11.54
C ASP A 242 -6.64 -10.32 10.98
N GLU A 243 -6.59 -9.85 9.74
CA GLU A 243 -5.35 -9.33 9.14
C GLU A 243 -4.81 -8.12 9.88
N TRP A 244 -5.67 -7.21 10.34
CA TRP A 244 -5.27 -6.07 11.17
C TRP A 244 -4.64 -6.51 12.50
N ARG A 245 -5.21 -7.53 13.16
CA ARG A 245 -4.61 -8.10 14.38
C ARG A 245 -3.27 -8.79 14.09
N VAL A 246 -3.17 -9.52 12.99
CA VAL A 246 -1.93 -10.19 12.56
C VAL A 246 -0.83 -9.17 12.30
N GLN A 247 -1.15 -8.06 11.63
CA GLN A 247 -0.21 -6.95 11.42
C GLN A 247 0.25 -6.34 12.73
N GLY A 248 -0.66 -6.06 13.67
CA GLY A 248 -0.30 -5.56 15.00
C GLY A 248 0.68 -6.49 15.73
N ALA A 249 0.37 -7.79 15.78
CA ALA A 249 1.24 -8.79 16.40
C ALA A 249 2.62 -8.91 15.72
N ARG A 250 2.68 -8.76 14.38
CA ARG A 250 3.94 -8.73 13.63
C ARG A 250 4.81 -7.56 14.08
N LEU A 251 4.24 -6.37 14.16
CA LEU A 251 4.96 -5.15 14.52
C LEU A 251 5.47 -5.18 15.97
N GLU A 252 4.67 -5.72 16.90
CA GLU A 252 5.10 -5.95 18.29
C GLU A 252 6.32 -6.87 18.36
N THR A 253 6.30 -7.97 17.59
CA THR A 253 7.41 -8.94 17.53
C THR A 253 8.66 -8.31 16.90
N GLN A 254 8.52 -7.55 15.81
CA GLN A 254 9.63 -6.87 15.14
C GLN A 254 10.23 -5.73 15.98
N GLY A 255 9.39 -5.00 16.72
CA GLY A 255 9.80 -3.97 17.68
C GLY A 255 10.56 -4.55 18.87
N ALA A 256 10.18 -5.74 19.36
CA ALA A 256 10.89 -6.44 20.42
C ALA A 256 12.29 -6.96 20.01
N ILE A 257 12.53 -7.16 18.71
CA ILE A 257 13.82 -7.65 18.17
C ILE A 257 14.82 -6.51 17.92
N ARG A 258 14.38 -5.25 17.79
CA ARG A 258 15.30 -4.10 17.67
C ARG A 258 15.80 -3.69 19.06
N PRO A 259 17.09 -3.88 19.41
CA PRO A 259 17.61 -3.37 20.67
C PRO A 259 17.47 -1.85 20.65
N GLY A 260 16.75 -1.31 21.64
CA GLY A 260 16.39 0.10 21.72
C GLY A 260 17.59 1.00 21.45
N ARG A 261 17.50 1.82 20.40
CA ARG A 261 18.35 3.00 20.29
C ARG A 261 17.94 3.90 21.44
N ARG A 262 18.74 3.91 22.52
CA ARG A 262 18.64 4.93 23.56
C ARG A 262 18.76 6.27 22.85
N HIS A 263 17.78 7.14 23.05
CA HIS A 263 17.93 8.56 22.75
C HIS A 263 19.07 9.10 23.64
N GLU A 264 20.27 9.19 23.07
CA GLU A 264 21.31 10.08 23.60
C GLU A 264 20.85 11.51 23.30
N GLY A 265 20.49 12.26 24.35
CA GLY A 265 20.22 13.68 24.21
C GLY A 265 19.22 14.32 25.17
N GLU A 266 18.84 13.73 26.31
CA GLU A 266 18.21 14.51 27.37
C GLU A 266 19.29 15.03 28.34
N HIS A 267 19.74 16.26 28.08
CA HIS A 267 20.41 17.09 29.06
C HIS A 267 19.42 17.41 30.20
N ARG A 268 19.37 16.54 31.22
CA ARG A 268 18.75 16.86 32.50
C ARG A 268 19.70 17.75 33.29
N SER A 269 19.37 19.04 33.33
CA SER A 269 19.88 19.97 34.33
C SER A 269 19.36 19.57 35.71
N ASP A 270 20.27 19.17 36.60
CA ASP A 270 19.97 18.79 37.98
C ASP A 270 20.02 20.05 38.87
N PRO A 271 18.96 20.40 39.65
CA PRO A 271 18.98 21.55 40.53
C PRO A 271 19.00 21.10 41.99
N THR A 272 20.14 20.67 42.53
CA THR A 272 20.35 20.72 43.99
C THR A 272 21.82 20.98 44.32
N GLY A 273 22.06 22.10 44.99
CA GLY A 273 23.37 22.50 45.45
C GLY A 273 23.86 21.63 46.61
N THR A 274 25.16 21.36 46.63
CA THR A 274 25.93 21.32 47.87
C THR A 274 27.37 21.67 47.55
N SER A 275 27.79 22.80 48.12
CA SER A 275 29.13 23.35 48.08
C SER A 275 30.12 22.48 48.86
N VAL A 276 31.26 22.13 48.24
CA VAL A 276 32.45 21.66 48.95
C VAL A 276 33.68 22.36 48.33
N PRO A 277 34.62 22.89 49.13
CA PRO A 277 35.55 23.91 48.67
C PRO A 277 36.79 23.35 47.96
N ARG A 278 37.34 24.22 47.11
CA ARG A 278 38.61 24.11 46.38
C ARG A 278 39.75 23.59 47.25
N TYR A 279 40.47 22.59 46.73
CA TYR A 279 41.88 22.41 47.00
C TYR A 279 42.66 22.70 45.71
N GLN A 280 43.53 23.70 45.79
CA GLN A 280 44.56 23.96 44.78
C GLN A 280 45.59 22.84 44.87
N ASP A 281 46.01 22.30 43.74
CA ASP A 281 47.40 21.91 43.60
C ASP A 281 47.91 22.30 42.21
N HIS A 282 48.90 23.19 42.26
CA HIS A 282 49.73 23.59 41.16
C HIS A 282 50.61 22.42 40.74
N HIS A 283 50.68 22.08 39.46
CA HIS A 283 51.96 21.72 38.86
C HIS A 283 52.05 22.15 37.39
N HIS A 284 53.00 23.06 37.19
CA HIS A 284 53.57 23.48 35.92
C HIS A 284 54.11 22.29 35.11
N HIS A 285 53.81 22.27 33.80
CA HIS A 285 54.86 22.00 32.82
C HIS A 285 54.61 22.79 31.53
N GLU A 286 55.58 23.65 31.22
CA GLU A 286 55.69 24.44 30.00
C GLU A 286 55.94 23.54 28.77
N PRO A 287 55.59 24.02 27.56
CA PRO A 287 55.96 23.39 26.31
C PRO A 287 57.37 23.81 25.89
N SER A 288 58.17 22.88 25.38
CA SER A 288 59.38 23.21 24.61
C SER A 288 59.20 22.83 23.14
N PRO A 289 59.57 23.71 22.19
CA PRO A 289 59.35 23.54 20.76
C PRO A 289 60.58 22.98 20.01
N THR A 290 60.30 22.47 18.80
CA THR A 290 61.14 22.49 17.58
C THR A 290 62.54 21.85 17.55
N HIS A 291 62.70 20.87 16.65
CA HIS A 291 63.57 20.88 15.44
C HIS A 291 64.30 19.55 15.19
N GLY A 292 64.31 19.14 13.91
CA GLY A 292 64.99 17.98 13.36
C GLY A 292 64.34 17.54 12.06
#